data_AF-A0A376CUG6-F1
#
_entry.id   AF-A0A376CUG6-F1
#
_cell.length_a   1.000
_cell.length_b   1.000
_cell.length_c   1.000
_cell.angle_alpha   90.00
_cell.angle_beta   90.00
_cell.angle_gamma   90.00
#
_symmetry.space_group_name_H-M   'P 1'
#
loop_
_entity.id
_entity.type
_entity.pdbx_description
1 polymer ?
#
loop_
_entity_poly.entity_id
_entity_poly.type
_entity_poly.pdbx_seq_one_letter_code
_entity_poly.pdbx_strand_id
1 'polypeptide(L)'
;MAELLGEAAPAFTTYWASAGRKVRYPAGGGTWEYGFWNAKARSYFTVNRCHTSTVTVNGRTQRSINTRGGQKSIAELWATNLPGTKDSY
;
A
#
# COMPACT_ATOMS: atom_id res chain seq x y z
N MET A 1 -33.96 -34.15 12.15
CA MET A 1 -33.27 -34.03 10.86
C MET A 1 -32.67 -32.64 10.80
N ALA A 2 -31.36 -32.54 11.01
CA ALA A 2 -30.64 -31.27 10.99
C ALA A 2 -30.21 -30.93 9.55
N GLU A 3 -29.86 -29.64 9.37
CA GLU A 3 -29.10 -29.04 8.25
C GLU A 3 -29.95 -28.77 6.99
N LEU A 4 -30.01 -27.53 6.51
CA LEU A 4 -28.87 -26.86 5.88
C LEU A 4 -28.89 -25.35 6.17
N LEU A 5 -27.91 -24.88 6.95
CA LEU A 5 -27.61 -23.45 7.05
C LEU A 5 -27.11 -23.01 5.68
N GLY A 6 -27.82 -22.07 5.06
CA GLY A 6 -27.37 -21.46 3.81
C GLY A 6 -26.00 -20.86 3.99
N GLU A 7 -25.00 -21.45 3.33
CA GLU A 7 -23.67 -20.88 3.20
C GLU A 7 -23.82 -19.53 2.50
N ALA A 8 -23.72 -18.45 3.28
CA ALA A 8 -23.67 -17.11 2.72
C ALA A 8 -22.49 -17.08 1.75
N ALA A 9 -22.78 -16.92 0.45
CA ALA A 9 -21.78 -16.71 -0.57
C ALA A 9 -20.75 -15.69 -0.04
N PRO A 10 -19.44 -15.92 -0.22
CA PRO A 10 -18.43 -15.01 0.33
C PRO A 10 -18.79 -13.62 -0.16
N ALA A 11 -19.11 -12.72 0.77
CA ALA A 11 -19.29 -11.33 0.46
C ALA A 11 -18.03 -10.94 -0.33
N PHE A 12 -18.18 -10.62 -1.62
CA PHE A 12 -17.09 -10.12 -2.43
C PHE A 12 -16.63 -8.85 -1.72
N THR A 13 -15.62 -8.98 -0.85
CA THR A 13 -15.00 -7.84 -0.20
C THR A 13 -14.27 -7.17 -1.34
N THR A 14 -14.92 -6.18 -1.92
CA THR A 14 -14.35 -5.38 -2.98
C THR A 14 -13.24 -4.55 -2.36
N TYR A 15 -12.04 -5.13 -2.30
CA TYR A 15 -10.85 -4.38 -1.93
C TYR A 15 -10.61 -3.35 -3.04
N TRP A 16 -10.67 -2.08 -2.65
CA TRP A 16 -10.16 -0.99 -3.46
C TRP A 16 -8.78 -0.63 -2.89
N ALA A 17 -7.90 -0.12 -3.75
CA ALA A 17 -6.65 0.46 -3.30
C ALA A 17 -6.90 1.57 -2.27
N SER A 18 -5.93 1.80 -1.38
CA SER A 18 -5.91 2.84 -0.36
C SER A 18 -6.05 4.24 -0.96
N ALA A 19 -7.28 4.68 -1.19
CA ALA A 19 -7.55 5.94 -1.87
C ALA A 19 -6.98 7.15 -1.12
N GLY A 20 -6.42 8.08 -1.89
CA GLY A 20 -5.90 9.35 -1.42
C GLY A 20 -4.49 9.26 -0.83
N ARG A 21 -3.99 10.42 -0.42
CA ARG A 21 -2.69 10.58 0.25
C ARG A 21 -2.87 10.46 1.76
N LYS A 22 -2.12 9.56 2.40
CA LYS A 22 -2.13 9.33 3.84
C LYS A 22 -0.75 9.61 4.41
N VAL A 23 -0.69 10.06 5.66
CA VAL A 23 0.57 10.30 6.38
C VAL A 23 0.55 9.54 7.71
N ARG A 24 1.69 8.91 8.06
CA ARG A 24 1.91 8.20 9.31
C ARG A 24 3.30 8.52 9.85
N TYR A 25 3.43 8.52 11.17
CA TYR A 25 4.69 8.70 11.88
C TYR A 25 5.05 7.39 12.60
N PRO A 26 5.92 6.54 12.05
CA PRO A 26 6.30 5.28 12.68
C PRO A 26 6.99 5.47 14.03
N ALA A 27 6.79 4.56 14.97
CA ALA A 27 7.44 4.61 16.30
C ALA A 27 8.98 4.62 16.22
N GLY A 28 9.55 4.02 15.17
CA GLY A 28 10.99 4.06 14.89
C GLY A 28 11.51 5.38 14.30
N GLY A 29 10.66 6.43 14.28
CA GLY A 29 10.95 7.75 13.75
C GLY A 29 10.70 7.88 12.24
N GLY A 30 10.72 9.13 11.79
CA GLY A 30 10.51 9.49 10.39
C GLY A 30 9.07 9.80 10.03
N THR A 31 8.86 10.11 8.75
CA THR A 31 7.56 10.46 8.17
C THR A 31 7.30 9.57 6.97
N TRP A 32 6.15 8.90 6.98
CA TRP A 32 5.73 8.01 5.91
C TRP A 32 4.46 8.55 5.24
N GLU A 33 4.54 8.82 3.95
CA GLU A 33 3.43 9.20 3.09
C GLU A 33 3.12 8.05 2.13
N TYR A 34 1.87 7.61 2.08
CA TYR A 34 1.47 6.46 1.27
C TYR A 34 0.03 6.55 0.76
N GLY A 35 -0.29 5.74 -0.23
CA GLY A 35 -1.64 5.57 -0.75
C GLY A 35 -1.70 5.58 -2.29
N PHE A 36 -2.93 5.62 -2.78
CA PHE A 36 -3.26 5.56 -4.19
C PHE A 36 -3.92 6.85 -4.66
N TRP A 37 -3.29 7.55 -5.60
CA TRP A 37 -3.84 8.74 -6.26
C TRP A 37 -3.36 8.84 -7.70
N ASN A 38 -3.99 9.63 -8.57
CA ASN A 38 -3.52 9.85 -9.96
C ASN A 38 -3.01 8.58 -10.68
N ALA A 39 -3.77 7.47 -10.59
CA ALA A 39 -3.44 6.16 -11.15
C ALA A 39 -2.11 5.51 -10.71
N LYS A 40 -1.58 5.87 -9.53
CA LYS A 40 -0.40 5.22 -8.93
C LYS A 40 -0.59 4.92 -7.45
N ALA A 41 -0.10 3.75 -7.04
CA ALA A 41 0.25 3.47 -5.65
C ALA A 41 1.63 4.07 -5.35
N ARG A 42 1.77 4.75 -4.21
CA ARG A 42 2.99 5.42 -3.79
C ARG A 42 3.31 5.15 -2.34
N SER A 43 4.59 4.95 -2.04
CA SER A 43 5.14 4.88 -0.69
C SER A 43 6.38 5.77 -0.66
N TYR A 44 6.33 6.80 0.17
CA TYR A 44 7.42 7.76 0.38
C TYR A 44 7.79 7.77 1.86
N PHE A 45 9.04 7.48 2.18
CA PHE A 45 9.49 7.45 3.55
C PHE A 45 10.74 8.30 3.72
N THR A 46 10.80 9.03 4.84
CA THR A 46 11.97 9.82 5.24
C THR A 46 12.29 9.51 6.70
N VAL A 47 13.50 9.04 6.98
CA VAL A 47 14.01 8.80 8.34
C VAL A 47 15.52 9.07 8.40
N ASN A 48 16.07 9.40 9.57
CA ASN A 48 17.49 9.72 9.75
C ASN A 48 18.42 8.48 9.82
N ARG A 49 18.18 7.49 8.96
CA ARG A 49 19.03 6.29 8.75
C ARG A 49 18.86 5.78 7.32
N CYS A 50 19.76 4.92 6.84
CA CYS A 50 19.59 4.29 5.53
C CYS A 50 18.27 3.49 5.50
N HIS A 51 17.46 3.65 4.46
CA HIS A 51 16.14 3.04 4.36
C HIS A 51 15.68 2.89 2.91
N THR A 52 14.54 2.23 2.71
CA THR A 52 13.85 2.09 1.43
C THR A 52 12.34 2.19 1.61
N SER A 53 11.62 2.47 0.52
CA SER A 53 10.17 2.32 0.42
C SER A 53 9.82 1.21 -0.56
N THR A 54 8.66 0.58 -0.39
CA THR A 54 8.14 -0.47 -1.28
C THR A 54 6.67 -0.22 -1.54
N VAL A 55 6.17 -0.57 -2.73
CA VAL A 55 4.73 -0.68 -2.97
C VAL A 55 4.48 -2.01 -3.66
N THR A 56 3.38 -2.67 -3.31
CA THR A 56 2.87 -3.85 -4.04
C THR A 56 1.44 -3.58 -4.46
N VAL A 57 1.11 -3.82 -5.73
CA VAL A 57 -0.27 -3.78 -6.22
C VAL A 57 -0.53 -5.03 -7.05
N ASN A 58 -1.54 -5.82 -6.68
CA ASN A 58 -1.92 -7.07 -7.37
C ASN A 58 -0.71 -7.98 -7.67
N GLY A 59 0.18 -8.14 -6.70
CA GLY A 59 1.39 -8.97 -6.80
C GLY A 59 2.59 -8.32 -7.52
N ARG A 60 2.41 -7.17 -8.17
CA ARG A 60 3.52 -6.40 -8.76
C ARG A 60 4.16 -5.55 -7.69
N THR A 61 5.48 -5.65 -7.53
CA THR A 61 6.23 -4.94 -6.49
C THR A 61 7.19 -3.93 -7.10
N GLN A 62 7.22 -2.71 -6.57
CA GLN A 62 8.25 -1.72 -6.84
C GLN A 62 8.93 -1.34 -5.53
N ARG A 63 10.26 -1.35 -5.52
CA ARG A 63 11.07 -0.88 -4.39
C ARG A 63 11.89 0.34 -4.80
N SER A 64 12.13 1.25 -3.87
CA SER A 64 13.09 2.33 -4.05
C SER A 64 14.53 1.80 -3.97
N ILE A 65 15.50 2.55 -4.48
CA ILE A 65 16.91 2.33 -4.14
C ILE A 65 17.16 2.59 -2.65
N ASN A 66 18.29 2.10 -2.14
CA ASN A 66 18.79 2.46 -0.80
C ASN A 66 18.97 3.97 -0.74
N THR A 67 18.22 4.60 0.15
CA THR A 67 18.16 6.05 0.30
C THR A 67 18.91 6.45 1.56
N ARG A 68 19.78 7.46 1.45
CA ARG A 68 20.54 7.99 2.59
C ARG A 68 19.59 8.53 3.66
N GLY A 69 20.00 8.46 4.93
CA GLY A 69 19.27 9.08 6.03
C GLY A 69 19.00 10.57 5.79
N GLY A 70 17.79 11.01 6.14
CA GLY A 70 17.30 12.38 5.95
C GLY A 70 16.79 12.68 4.53
N GLN A 71 17.01 11.79 3.56
CA GLN A 71 16.44 11.92 2.23
C GLN A 71 15.14 11.13 2.09
N LYS A 72 14.28 11.57 1.16
CA LYS A 72 13.02 10.91 0.87
C LYS A 72 13.25 9.73 -0.09
N SER A 73 12.91 8.53 0.37
CA SER A 73 12.82 7.35 -0.49
C SER A 73 11.51 7.38 -1.29
N ILE A 74 11.55 6.91 -2.55
CA ILE A 74 10.43 7.01 -3.49
C ILE A 74 10.18 5.64 -4.12
N ALA A 75 9.01 5.06 -3.88
CA ALA A 75 8.50 3.90 -4.60
C ALA A 75 7.12 4.23 -5.20
N GLU A 76 6.98 4.02 -6.51
CA GLU A 76 5.75 4.30 -7.24
C GLU A 76 5.42 3.19 -8.23
N LEU A 77 4.15 2.80 -8.29
CA LEU A 77 3.68 1.80 -9.24
C LEU A 77 2.38 2.26 -9.88
N TRP A 78 2.38 2.35 -11.21
CA TRP A 78 1.16 2.59 -11.98
C TRP A 78 0.21 1.40 -11.86
N ALA A 79 -1.04 1.69 -11.54
CA ALA A 79 -2.09 0.70 -11.46
C ALA A 79 -3.47 1.34 -11.67
N THR A 80 -4.43 0.52 -12.09
CA THR A 80 -5.85 0.89 -12.14
C THR A 80 -6.51 0.41 -10.86
N ASN A 81 -7.25 1.29 -10.18
CA ASN A 81 -8.03 0.91 -9.02
C ASN A 81 -9.35 0.28 -9.48
N LEU A 82 -9.44 -1.04 -9.44
CA LEU A 82 -10.61 -1.82 -9.84
C LEU A 82 -11.14 -2.59 -8.63
N PRO A 83 -12.38 -3.10 -8.70
CA PRO A 83 -12.88 -4.06 -7.74
C PRO A 83 -11.90 -5.22 -7.49
N GLY A 84 -11.46 -5.40 -6.25
CA GLY A 84 -10.52 -6.46 -5.87
C GLY A 84 -9.04 -6.08 -5.97
N THR A 85 -8.70 -4.82 -6.26
CA THR A 85 -7.32 -4.33 -6.18
C THR A 85 -6.79 -4.44 -4.75
N LYS A 86 -5.66 -5.15 -4.60
CA LYS A 86 -4.96 -5.34 -3.33
C LYS A 86 -3.65 -4.56 -3.36
N ASP A 87 -3.47 -3.66 -2.40
CA ASP A 87 -2.27 -2.85 -2.25
C ASP A 87 -1.61 -3.00 -0.87
N SER A 88 -0.28 -2.88 -0.86
CA SER A 88 0.54 -2.76 0.35
C SER A 88 1.69 -1.80 0.12
N TYR A 89 2.18 -1.18 1.20
CA TYR A 89 3.13 -0.06 1.19
C TYR A 89 4.22 -0.24 2.24
#